data_AF-A0A256ZQF5-F1
#
_entry.id   AF-A0A256ZQF5-F1
#
_cell.length_a   1.000
_cell.length_b   1.000
_cell.length_c   1.000
_cell.angle_alpha   90.00
_cell.angle_beta   90.00
_cell.angle_gamma   90.00
#
_symmetry.space_group_name_H-M   'P 1'
#
loop_
_entity.id
_entity.type
_entity.pdbx_description
1 polymer ?
#
loop_
_entity_poly.entity_id
_entity_poly.type
_entity_poly.pdbx_seq_one_letter_code
_entity_poly.pdbx_strand_id
1 'polypeptide(L)'
;MEKYHPIILILVLLSTACMQENPETMTDMVKTPADCGKIEDIESRERCLMNMAIENMEPKLCDEIQYTPYRTACLQNTAKKLKNPGICEKIEDKSQRNNCITSIAQETCDPLFCEKINQTNERDNCFTLTAYRQRNITTCNEIENSYKRDGCRLEVAKTLGDYLLCDRIQKKNLWDECTLHIAIETMNPKVCDRFTIVYKKQDCLGAIKRAQQGD
;
A
#
# COMPACT_ATOMS: atom_id res chain seq x y z
N MET A 1 0.61 -41.45 52.44
CA MET A 1 -0.52 -40.98 51.62
C MET A 1 -0.04 -39.70 50.93
N GLU A 2 0.82 -39.80 49.92
CA GLU A 2 0.43 -39.90 48.50
C GLU A 2 -0.64 -38.84 48.19
N LYS A 3 -0.35 -37.75 47.46
CA LYS A 3 0.21 -37.74 46.11
C LYS A 3 1.19 -36.58 45.85
N TYR A 4 2.31 -36.94 45.24
CA TYR A 4 3.22 -36.11 44.46
C TYR A 4 2.54 -35.64 43.15
N HIS A 5 2.79 -34.36 42.79
CA HIS A 5 3.16 -33.73 41.49
C HIS A 5 2.56 -34.23 40.15
N PRO A 6 2.69 -33.51 39.01
CA PRO A 6 3.44 -32.27 38.70
C PRO A 6 2.56 -31.22 37.93
N ILE A 7 2.99 -30.03 37.51
CA ILE A 7 3.52 -29.76 36.16
C ILE A 7 3.66 -28.23 35.97
N ILE A 8 4.91 -27.80 35.76
CA ILE A 8 5.40 -26.91 34.70
C ILE A 8 4.83 -25.48 34.57
N LEU A 9 5.72 -24.55 34.93
CA LEU A 9 5.88 -23.18 34.43
C LEU A 9 5.70 -23.09 32.90
N ILE A 10 4.67 -22.40 32.40
CA ILE A 10 4.68 -21.87 31.04
C ILE A 10 4.09 -20.45 31.03
N LEU A 11 4.98 -19.46 31.02
CA LEU A 11 4.70 -18.12 30.50
C LEU A 11 4.46 -18.26 28.99
N VAL A 12 3.21 -18.41 28.57
CA VAL A 12 2.84 -18.27 27.15
C VAL A 12 2.75 -16.78 26.85
N LEU A 13 3.88 -16.22 26.40
CA LEU A 13 3.87 -15.03 25.56
C LEU A 13 3.01 -15.36 24.34
N LEU A 14 1.89 -14.66 24.17
CA LEU A 14 1.10 -14.68 22.94
C LEU A 14 1.90 -13.94 21.85
N SER A 15 2.96 -14.59 21.36
CA SER A 15 3.57 -14.24 20.09
C SER A 15 2.67 -14.75 18.98
N THR A 16 2.21 -13.82 18.16
CA THR A 16 1.55 -14.06 16.88
C THR A 16 2.28 -15.13 16.07
N ALA A 17 1.73 -16.33 16.04
CA ALA A 17 2.18 -17.40 15.15
C ALA A 17 1.58 -17.14 13.76
N CYS A 18 2.29 -16.41 12.90
CA CYS A 18 2.26 -16.74 11.48
C CYS A 18 3.19 -17.95 11.33
N MET A 19 2.63 -19.11 10.99
CA MET A 19 3.41 -20.29 10.63
C MET A 19 4.37 -19.91 9.51
N GLN A 20 5.65 -19.88 9.83
CA GLN A 20 6.72 -19.57 8.90
C GLN A 20 7.19 -20.91 8.33
N GLU A 21 6.93 -21.13 7.04
CA GLU A 21 7.62 -22.21 6.34
C GLU A 21 9.12 -21.93 6.40
N ASN A 22 9.88 -22.95 6.79
CA ASN A 22 11.30 -22.91 7.05
C ASN A 22 12.09 -22.82 5.72
N PRO A 23 12.83 -21.73 5.42
CA PRO A 23 13.55 -21.57 4.16
C PRO A 23 15.00 -22.09 4.19
N GLU A 24 15.38 -22.83 5.23
CA GLU A 24 16.77 -23.24 5.48
C GLU A 24 17.19 -24.49 4.68
N THR A 25 17.34 -24.37 3.35
CA THR A 25 18.27 -25.24 2.58
C THR A 25 18.87 -24.61 1.31
N MET A 26 18.55 -23.35 0.94
CA MET A 26 18.93 -22.80 -0.37
C MET A 26 19.94 -21.63 -0.35
N THR A 27 20.47 -21.25 0.82
CA THR A 27 21.19 -19.97 0.99
C THR A 27 22.72 -20.02 0.95
N ASP A 28 23.36 -21.19 0.92
CA ASP A 28 24.84 -21.26 1.02
C ASP A 28 25.60 -21.48 -0.31
N MET A 29 24.92 -21.70 -1.44
CA MET A 29 25.56 -22.08 -2.71
C MET A 29 25.52 -21.03 -3.83
N VAL A 30 24.76 -19.94 -3.68
CA VAL A 30 24.64 -18.89 -4.70
C VAL A 30 25.30 -17.62 -4.20
N LYS A 31 26.49 -17.29 -4.72
CA LYS A 31 27.20 -16.04 -4.39
C LYS A 31 27.25 -15.08 -5.56
N THR A 32 27.08 -15.58 -6.78
CA THR A 32 27.21 -14.82 -8.02
C THR A 32 26.08 -15.15 -9.00
N PRO A 33 25.71 -14.24 -9.93
CA PRO A 33 24.71 -14.53 -10.95
C PRO A 33 25.06 -15.77 -11.80
N ALA A 34 26.35 -16.02 -12.02
CA ALA A 34 26.84 -17.19 -12.74
C ALA A 34 26.51 -18.52 -12.05
N ASP A 35 26.31 -18.53 -10.73
CA ASP A 35 25.93 -19.73 -9.99
C ASP A 35 24.49 -20.16 -10.31
N CYS A 36 23.60 -19.22 -10.64
CA CYS A 36 22.24 -19.55 -11.07
C CYS A 36 22.24 -20.41 -12.34
N GLY A 37 23.18 -20.19 -13.27
CA GLY A 37 23.31 -20.95 -14.52
C GLY A 37 23.64 -22.44 -14.31
N LYS A 38 24.10 -22.84 -13.12
CA LYS A 38 24.41 -24.25 -12.79
C LYS A 38 23.17 -25.04 -12.33
N ILE A 39 22.05 -24.37 -12.11
CA ILE A 39 20.82 -25.00 -11.66
C ILE A 39 20.09 -25.61 -12.87
N GLU A 40 19.91 -26.94 -12.84
CA GLU A 40 19.23 -27.69 -13.91
C GLU A 40 17.74 -27.35 -13.98
N ASP A 41 17.08 -27.29 -12.82
CA ASP A 41 15.67 -26.94 -12.71
C ASP A 41 15.42 -25.48 -13.16
N ILE A 42 14.56 -25.31 -14.16
CA ILE A 42 14.32 -24.03 -14.82
C ILE A 42 13.70 -23.03 -13.84
N GLU A 43 12.72 -23.47 -13.05
CA GLU A 43 12.01 -22.59 -12.11
C GLU A 43 12.98 -22.08 -11.01
N SER A 44 13.78 -22.98 -10.44
CA SER A 44 14.78 -22.66 -9.43
C SER A 44 15.87 -21.75 -9.99
N ARG A 45 16.32 -21.99 -11.23
CA ARG A 45 17.29 -21.13 -11.92
C ARG A 45 16.76 -19.71 -12.11
N GLU A 46 15.53 -19.56 -12.61
CA GLU A 46 14.96 -18.24 -12.86
C GLU A 46 14.63 -17.49 -11.58
N ARG A 47 14.18 -18.20 -10.53
CA ARG A 47 14.01 -17.63 -9.19
C ARG A 47 15.35 -17.14 -8.62
N CYS A 48 16.42 -17.89 -8.82
CA CYS A 48 17.78 -17.47 -8.45
C CYS A 48 18.17 -16.18 -9.19
N LEU A 49 18.00 -16.13 -10.52
CA LEU A 49 18.29 -14.94 -11.32
C LEU A 49 17.49 -13.71 -10.85
N MET A 50 16.20 -13.89 -10.56
CA MET A 50 15.34 -12.83 -10.03
C MET A 50 15.88 -12.29 -8.71
N ASN A 51 16.19 -13.18 -7.75
CA ASN A 51 16.71 -12.76 -6.45
C ASN A 51 18.04 -12.03 -6.60
N MET A 52 18.96 -12.53 -7.44
CA MET A 52 20.23 -11.87 -7.71
C MET A 52 20.06 -10.49 -8.35
N ALA A 53 19.13 -10.34 -9.29
CA ALA A 53 18.81 -9.04 -9.91
C ALA A 53 18.35 -8.03 -8.86
N ILE A 54 17.47 -8.44 -7.95
CA ILE A 54 16.92 -7.58 -6.91
C ILE A 54 17.99 -7.27 -5.86
N GLU A 55 18.70 -8.26 -5.35
CA GLU A 55 19.70 -8.11 -4.28
C GLU A 55 20.85 -7.21 -4.72
N ASN A 56 21.40 -7.46 -5.91
CA ASN A 56 22.54 -6.73 -6.46
C ASN A 56 22.13 -5.48 -7.25
N MET A 57 20.83 -5.22 -7.41
CA MET A 57 20.30 -4.10 -8.20
C MET A 57 20.78 -4.14 -9.67
N GLU A 58 20.82 -5.33 -10.26
CA GLU A 58 21.26 -5.58 -11.63
C GLU A 58 20.07 -5.91 -12.54
N PRO A 59 19.34 -4.90 -13.07
CA PRO A 59 18.11 -5.14 -13.85
C PRO A 59 18.34 -5.87 -15.17
N LYS A 60 19.59 -6.01 -15.61
CA LYS A 60 19.94 -6.80 -16.80
C LYS A 60 19.74 -8.31 -16.57
N LEU A 61 19.90 -8.79 -15.35
CA LEU A 61 19.66 -10.20 -15.02
C LEU A 61 18.18 -10.59 -15.23
N CYS A 62 17.25 -9.63 -15.10
CA CYS A 62 15.84 -9.87 -15.44
C CYS A 62 15.61 -10.17 -16.93
N ASP A 63 16.53 -9.77 -17.82
CA ASP A 63 16.42 -10.04 -19.26
C ASP A 63 16.76 -11.51 -19.60
N GLU A 64 17.37 -12.26 -18.67
CA GLU A 64 17.70 -13.68 -18.82
C GLU A 64 16.55 -14.62 -18.41
N ILE A 65 15.50 -14.09 -17.77
CA ILE A 65 14.34 -14.85 -17.30
C ILE A 65 13.32 -14.99 -18.44
N GLN A 66 12.94 -16.22 -18.77
CA GLN A 66 11.96 -16.49 -19.84
C GLN A 66 10.53 -16.53 -19.31
N TYR A 67 10.30 -17.07 -18.11
CA TYR A 67 8.96 -17.11 -17.55
C TYR A 67 8.44 -15.72 -17.22
N THR A 68 7.44 -15.25 -17.98
CA THR A 68 6.92 -13.88 -17.91
C THR A 68 6.56 -13.41 -16.49
N PRO A 69 5.87 -14.20 -15.64
CA PRO A 69 5.56 -13.76 -14.28
C PRO A 69 6.81 -13.47 -13.43
N TYR A 70 7.86 -14.30 -13.53
CA TYR A 70 9.12 -14.06 -12.82
C TYR A 70 9.88 -12.88 -13.39
N ARG A 71 9.89 -12.73 -14.72
CA ARG A 71 10.51 -11.57 -15.36
C ARG A 71 9.84 -10.26 -14.94
N THR A 72 8.51 -10.20 -14.95
CA THR A 72 7.76 -9.03 -14.46
C THR A 72 8.11 -8.74 -13.00
N ALA A 73 8.04 -9.75 -12.13
CA ALA A 73 8.34 -9.56 -10.70
C ALA A 73 9.78 -9.07 -10.47
N CYS A 74 10.75 -9.61 -11.24
CA CYS A 74 12.13 -9.16 -11.25
C CYS A 74 12.25 -7.68 -11.62
N LEU A 75 11.65 -7.28 -12.74
CA LEU A 75 11.67 -5.90 -13.22
C LEU A 75 11.02 -4.95 -12.21
N GLN A 76 9.84 -5.30 -11.68
CA GLN A 76 9.11 -4.48 -10.71
C GLN A 76 9.90 -4.24 -9.43
N ASN A 77 10.40 -5.31 -8.81
CA ASN A 77 11.14 -5.19 -7.55
C ASN A 77 12.48 -4.47 -7.74
N THR A 78 13.17 -4.72 -8.86
CA THR A 78 14.44 -4.04 -9.16
C THR A 78 14.20 -2.55 -9.47
N ALA A 79 13.15 -2.22 -10.23
CA ALA A 79 12.74 -0.85 -10.51
C ALA A 79 12.40 -0.08 -9.23
N LYS A 80 11.67 -0.72 -8.31
CA LYS A 80 11.33 -0.18 -6.99
C LYS A 80 12.58 0.10 -6.15
N LYS A 81 13.48 -0.89 -6.05
CA LYS A 81 14.71 -0.77 -5.24
C LYS A 81 15.65 0.30 -5.77
N LEU A 82 15.77 0.42 -7.10
CA LEU A 82 16.56 1.46 -7.77
C LEU A 82 15.83 2.80 -7.90
N LYS A 83 14.54 2.87 -7.57
CA LYS A 83 13.67 4.04 -7.78
C LYS A 83 13.71 4.53 -9.24
N ASN A 84 13.80 3.59 -10.19
CA ASN A 84 13.99 3.89 -11.61
C ASN A 84 12.80 3.37 -12.43
N PRO A 85 11.84 4.25 -12.80
CA PRO A 85 10.67 3.84 -13.59
C PRO A 85 11.03 3.44 -15.02
N GLY A 86 12.22 3.79 -15.54
CA GLY A 86 12.68 3.36 -16.86
C GLY A 86 12.82 1.84 -16.96
N ILE A 87 12.98 1.14 -15.83
CA ILE A 87 12.98 -0.33 -15.79
C ILE A 87 11.56 -0.88 -16.01
N CYS A 88 10.52 -0.18 -15.53
CA CYS A 88 9.12 -0.59 -15.73
C CYS A 88 8.73 -0.59 -17.22
N GLU A 89 9.37 0.24 -18.05
CA GLU A 89 9.11 0.29 -19.51
C GLU A 89 9.41 -1.04 -20.23
N LYS A 90 10.22 -1.92 -19.62
CA LYS A 90 10.49 -3.27 -20.13
C LYS A 90 9.36 -4.28 -19.88
N ILE A 91 8.32 -3.88 -19.14
CA ILE A 91 7.15 -4.71 -18.86
C ILE A 91 6.14 -4.51 -20.00
N GLU A 92 5.83 -5.59 -20.72
CA GLU A 92 4.95 -5.56 -21.89
C GLU A 92 3.50 -5.22 -21.51
N ASP A 93 2.97 -5.92 -20.50
CA ASP A 93 1.61 -5.69 -20.01
C ASP A 93 1.49 -4.28 -19.41
N LYS A 94 0.56 -3.50 -19.97
CA LYS A 94 0.42 -2.08 -19.63
C LYS A 94 -0.03 -1.88 -18.18
N SER A 95 -0.89 -2.75 -17.66
CA SER A 95 -1.39 -2.68 -16.28
C SER A 95 -0.26 -2.98 -15.29
N GLN A 96 0.52 -4.04 -15.53
CA GLN A 96 1.69 -4.37 -14.72
C GLN A 96 2.78 -3.28 -14.78
N ARG A 97 2.97 -2.66 -15.94
CA ARG A 97 3.88 -1.50 -16.09
C ARG A 97 3.41 -0.29 -15.29
N ASN A 98 2.13 0.07 -15.37
CA ASN A 98 1.58 1.20 -14.63
C ASN A 98 1.58 0.94 -13.12
N ASN A 99 1.33 -0.30 -12.69
CA ASN A 99 1.47 -0.72 -11.29
C ASN A 99 2.93 -0.62 -10.81
N CYS A 100 3.90 -0.98 -11.65
CA CYS A 100 5.33 -0.79 -11.37
C CYS A 100 5.64 0.68 -11.11
N ILE A 101 5.23 1.58 -12.01
CA ILE A 101 5.42 3.03 -11.88
C ILE A 101 4.74 3.57 -10.61
N THR A 102 3.51 3.13 -10.35
CA THR A 102 2.75 3.52 -9.14
C THR A 102 3.46 3.11 -7.86
N SER A 103 4.04 1.91 -7.82
CA SER A 103 4.79 1.43 -6.65
C SER A 103 6.03 2.29 -6.37
N ILE A 104 6.68 2.81 -7.41
CA ILE A 104 7.80 3.73 -7.29
C ILE A 104 7.33 5.09 -6.77
N ALA A 105 6.22 5.62 -7.30
CA ALA A 105 5.63 6.88 -6.83
C ALA A 105 5.32 6.84 -5.33
N GLN A 106 4.75 5.73 -4.84
CA GLN A 106 4.47 5.54 -3.41
C GLN A 106 5.74 5.39 -2.57
N GLU A 107 6.69 4.56 -3.00
CA GLU A 107 7.92 4.31 -2.22
C GLU A 107 8.79 5.56 -2.11
N THR A 108 8.82 6.37 -3.16
CA THR A 108 9.55 7.64 -3.20
C THR A 108 8.77 8.81 -2.64
N CYS A 109 7.44 8.65 -2.44
CA CYS A 109 6.54 9.73 -2.14
C CYS A 109 6.64 10.87 -3.18
N ASP A 110 6.79 10.54 -4.46
CA ASP A 110 6.93 11.51 -5.55
C ASP A 110 5.83 11.31 -6.61
N PRO A 111 4.85 12.23 -6.68
CA PRO A 111 3.72 12.12 -7.59
C PRO A 111 4.11 12.37 -9.04
N LEU A 112 5.28 12.95 -9.33
CA LEU A 112 5.74 13.18 -10.71
C LEU A 112 5.92 11.86 -11.48
N PHE A 113 6.12 10.74 -10.77
CA PHE A 113 6.12 9.42 -11.41
C PHE A 113 4.75 9.04 -11.97
N CYS A 114 3.65 9.48 -11.37
CA CYS A 114 2.30 9.21 -11.88
C CYS A 114 2.06 9.86 -13.24
N GLU A 115 2.71 10.99 -13.55
CA GLU A 115 2.60 11.64 -14.86
C GLU A 115 3.10 10.77 -16.03
N LYS A 116 3.91 9.74 -15.74
CA LYS A 116 4.38 8.77 -16.74
C LYS A 116 3.30 7.75 -17.14
N ILE A 117 2.16 7.72 -16.44
CA ILE A 117 1.05 6.82 -16.74
C ILE A 117 0.09 7.50 -17.71
N ASN A 118 -0.02 6.95 -18.92
CA ASN A 118 -0.85 7.53 -19.98
C ASN A 118 -2.36 7.28 -19.77
N GLN A 119 -2.74 6.15 -19.16
CA GLN A 119 -4.14 5.83 -18.93
C GLN A 119 -4.69 6.65 -17.75
N THR A 120 -5.56 7.64 -18.03
CA THR A 120 -6.15 8.54 -17.04
C THR A 120 -6.66 7.83 -15.79
N ASN A 121 -7.40 6.73 -15.94
CA ASN A 121 -7.96 6.00 -14.80
C ASN A 121 -6.88 5.43 -13.86
N GLU A 122 -5.79 4.91 -14.41
CA GLU A 122 -4.67 4.34 -13.66
C GLU A 122 -3.76 5.44 -13.10
N ARG A 123 -3.57 6.53 -13.86
CA ARG A 123 -2.88 7.75 -13.41
C ARG A 123 -3.56 8.36 -12.19
N ASP A 124 -4.87 8.54 -12.25
CA ASP A 124 -5.68 9.05 -11.13
C ASP A 124 -5.56 8.14 -9.89
N ASN A 125 -5.50 6.83 -10.09
CA ASN A 125 -5.28 5.88 -8.99
C ASN A 125 -3.87 6.03 -8.40
N CYS A 126 -2.85 6.22 -9.24
CA CYS A 126 -1.48 6.48 -8.79
C CYS A 126 -1.40 7.74 -7.91
N PHE A 127 -2.01 8.85 -8.36
CA PHE A 127 -2.07 10.09 -7.57
C PHE A 127 -2.81 9.87 -6.25
N THR A 128 -3.92 9.13 -6.25
CA THR A 128 -4.67 8.81 -5.03
C THR A 128 -3.81 8.06 -4.01
N LEU A 129 -3.14 7.00 -4.46
CA LEU A 129 -2.28 6.17 -3.61
C LEU A 129 -1.05 6.93 -3.10
N THR A 130 -0.49 7.82 -3.93
CA THR A 130 0.65 8.66 -3.57
C THR A 130 0.26 9.75 -2.57
N ALA A 131 -0.88 10.43 -2.78
CA ALA A 131 -1.44 11.41 -1.86
C ALA A 131 -1.66 10.83 -0.46
N TYR A 132 -2.22 9.61 -0.39
CA TYR A 132 -2.41 8.89 0.87
C TYR A 132 -1.07 8.62 1.57
N ARG A 133 -0.09 8.07 0.83
CA ARG A 133 1.24 7.75 1.38
C ARG A 133 1.98 9.00 1.88
N GLN A 134 1.88 10.10 1.13
CA GLN A 134 2.44 11.41 1.49
C GLN A 134 1.67 12.10 2.61
N ARG A 135 0.43 11.69 2.88
CA ARG A 135 -0.56 12.45 3.66
C ARG A 135 -0.71 13.89 3.15
N ASN A 136 -0.65 14.07 1.83
CA ASN A 136 -0.70 15.38 1.19
C ASN A 136 -1.95 15.52 0.31
N ILE A 137 -2.89 16.33 0.77
CA ILE A 137 -4.14 16.57 0.05
C ILE A 137 -3.96 17.35 -1.26
N THR A 138 -2.85 18.10 -1.43
CA THR A 138 -2.63 18.86 -2.66
C THR A 138 -2.37 17.95 -3.84
N THR A 139 -1.78 16.77 -3.62
CA THR A 139 -1.56 15.75 -4.65
C THR A 139 -2.88 15.27 -5.27
N CYS A 140 -3.98 15.30 -4.53
CA CYS A 140 -5.30 14.98 -5.08
C CYS A 140 -5.75 15.96 -6.18
N ASN A 141 -5.19 17.17 -6.27
CA ASN A 141 -5.58 18.14 -7.29
C ASN A 141 -5.20 17.71 -8.71
N GLU A 142 -4.19 16.84 -8.84
CA GLU A 142 -3.74 16.29 -10.13
C GLU A 142 -4.69 15.21 -10.69
N ILE A 143 -5.69 14.80 -9.90
CA ILE A 143 -6.69 13.82 -10.32
C ILE A 143 -7.74 14.49 -11.20
N GLU A 144 -7.86 13.98 -12.43
CA GLU A 144 -8.75 14.51 -13.46
C GLU A 144 -10.22 14.20 -13.14
N ASN A 145 -10.52 12.95 -12.76
CA ASN A 145 -11.86 12.56 -12.40
C ASN A 145 -12.30 13.21 -11.08
N SER A 146 -13.29 14.11 -11.15
CA SER A 146 -13.75 14.86 -9.98
C SER A 146 -14.25 14.01 -8.81
N TYR A 147 -14.85 12.84 -9.07
CA TYR A 147 -15.32 11.94 -8.02
C TYR A 147 -14.15 11.25 -7.32
N LYS A 148 -13.17 10.75 -8.10
CA LYS A 148 -11.93 10.18 -7.55
C LYS A 148 -11.12 11.22 -6.76
N ARG A 149 -11.06 12.46 -7.26
CA ARG A 149 -10.37 13.56 -6.58
C ARG A 149 -10.96 13.82 -5.20
N ASP A 150 -12.29 13.89 -5.12
CA ASP A 150 -12.97 14.09 -3.84
C ASP A 150 -12.85 12.86 -2.92
N GLY A 151 -12.84 11.64 -3.48
CA GLY A 151 -12.51 10.43 -2.74
C GLY A 151 -11.08 10.42 -2.18
N CYS A 152 -10.10 10.87 -2.96
CA CYS A 152 -8.72 11.06 -2.49
C CYS A 152 -8.65 12.05 -1.31
N ARG A 153 -9.34 13.20 -1.43
CA ARG A 153 -9.39 14.22 -0.38
C ARG A 153 -10.05 13.70 0.90
N LEU A 154 -11.13 12.94 0.77
CA LEU A 154 -11.81 12.24 1.86
C LEU A 154 -10.83 11.33 2.61
N GLU A 155 -10.15 10.43 1.91
CA GLU A 155 -9.23 9.48 2.56
C GLU A 155 -8.03 10.16 3.22
N VAL A 156 -7.46 11.21 2.60
CA VAL A 156 -6.39 12.00 3.23
C VAL A 156 -6.90 12.72 4.48
N ALA A 157 -8.09 13.32 4.44
CA ALA A 157 -8.69 13.99 5.59
C ALA A 157 -8.94 13.03 6.76
N LYS A 158 -9.50 11.85 6.48
CA LYS A 158 -9.72 10.78 7.47
C LYS A 158 -8.40 10.32 8.10
N THR A 159 -7.38 10.08 7.28
CA THR A 159 -6.05 9.64 7.73
C THR A 159 -5.38 10.65 8.66
N LEU A 160 -5.62 11.95 8.43
CA LEU A 160 -5.08 13.03 9.25
C LEU A 160 -5.96 13.39 10.45
N GLY A 161 -7.23 12.94 10.47
CA GLY A 161 -8.21 13.38 11.45
C GLY A 161 -8.54 14.89 11.37
N ASP A 162 -8.24 15.54 10.24
CA ASP A 162 -8.41 16.98 10.07
C ASP A 162 -9.69 17.27 9.28
N TYR A 163 -10.75 17.61 10.01
CA TYR A 163 -12.06 17.91 9.43
C TYR A 163 -12.08 19.19 8.58
N LEU A 164 -11.10 20.09 8.72
CA LEU A 164 -11.01 21.29 7.86
C LEU A 164 -10.68 20.89 6.43
N LEU A 165 -10.01 19.76 6.23
CA LEU A 165 -9.72 19.23 4.90
C LEU A 165 -10.99 18.76 4.17
N CYS A 166 -12.07 18.44 4.89
CA CYS A 166 -13.36 18.12 4.27
C CYS A 166 -13.90 19.30 3.44
N ASP A 167 -13.53 20.56 3.75
CA ASP A 167 -13.95 21.74 2.96
C ASP A 167 -13.42 21.73 1.52
N ARG A 168 -12.43 20.89 1.23
CA ARG A 168 -11.92 20.71 -0.14
C ARG A 168 -12.75 19.73 -0.96
N ILE A 169 -13.73 19.04 -0.37
CA ILE A 169 -14.58 18.06 -1.02
C ILE A 169 -15.83 18.74 -1.56
N GLN A 170 -16.08 18.60 -2.88
CA GLN A 170 -17.23 19.22 -3.55
C GLN A 170 -18.48 18.35 -3.51
N LYS A 171 -18.33 17.02 -3.61
CA LYS A 171 -19.45 16.08 -3.55
C LYS A 171 -20.03 16.04 -2.15
N LYS A 172 -21.29 16.50 -2.00
CA LYS A 172 -21.94 16.66 -0.70
C LYS A 172 -22.02 15.36 0.11
N ASN A 173 -22.27 14.23 -0.55
CA ASN A 173 -22.27 12.92 0.10
C ASN A 173 -20.90 12.56 0.68
N LEU A 174 -19.80 12.79 -0.06
CA LEU A 174 -18.44 12.54 0.42
C LEU A 174 -18.02 13.54 1.50
N TRP A 175 -18.48 14.79 1.41
CA TRP A 175 -18.26 15.79 2.46
C TRP A 175 -18.97 15.40 3.76
N ASP A 176 -20.22 14.91 3.67
CA ASP A 176 -21.00 14.47 4.83
C ASP A 176 -20.32 13.26 5.48
N GLU A 177 -19.86 12.30 4.68
CA GLU A 177 -19.07 11.14 5.12
C GLU A 177 -17.77 11.56 5.81
N CYS A 178 -16.99 12.46 5.20
CA CYS A 178 -15.74 12.99 5.76
C CYS A 178 -15.94 13.58 7.15
N THR A 179 -16.92 14.48 7.25
CA THR A 179 -17.23 15.21 8.48
C THR A 179 -17.72 14.27 9.57
N LEU A 180 -18.62 13.34 9.23
CA LEU A 180 -19.16 12.37 10.19
C LEU A 180 -18.09 11.40 10.70
N HIS A 181 -17.29 10.81 9.79
CA HIS A 181 -16.23 9.87 10.14
C HIS A 181 -15.23 10.53 11.10
N ILE A 182 -14.71 11.70 10.75
CA ILE A 182 -13.74 12.39 11.60
C ILE A 182 -14.36 12.80 12.96
N ALA A 183 -15.63 13.22 12.99
CA ALA A 183 -16.31 13.54 14.25
C ALA A 183 -16.36 12.34 15.21
N ILE A 184 -16.64 11.15 14.68
CA ILE A 184 -16.70 9.88 15.43
C ILE A 184 -15.31 9.43 15.86
N GLU A 185 -14.37 9.31 14.92
CA GLU A 185 -13.00 8.82 15.20
C GLU A 185 -12.26 9.72 16.19
N THR A 186 -12.46 11.04 16.12
CA THR A 186 -11.82 12.00 17.03
C THR A 186 -12.63 12.27 18.30
N MET A 187 -13.82 11.67 18.44
CA MET A 187 -14.78 11.92 19.53
C MET A 187 -15.05 13.42 19.75
N ASN A 188 -15.07 14.20 18.66
CA ASN A 188 -15.14 15.66 18.72
C ASN A 188 -16.53 16.15 18.29
N PRO A 189 -17.45 16.43 19.24
CA PRO A 189 -18.81 16.85 18.91
C PRO A 189 -18.87 18.22 18.22
N LYS A 190 -17.82 19.06 18.33
CA LYS A 190 -17.76 20.35 17.63
C LYS A 190 -17.70 20.17 16.11
N VAL A 191 -17.17 19.05 15.62
CA VAL A 191 -17.17 18.76 14.18
C VAL A 191 -18.60 18.66 13.64
N CYS A 192 -19.54 18.15 14.45
CA CYS A 192 -20.96 18.08 14.07
C CYS A 192 -21.62 19.46 13.89
N ASP A 193 -21.06 20.54 14.44
CA ASP A 193 -21.58 21.90 14.26
C ASP A 193 -21.49 22.37 12.79
N ARG A 194 -20.67 21.69 11.98
CA ARG A 194 -20.54 21.96 10.54
C ARG A 194 -21.77 21.54 9.73
N PHE A 195 -22.59 20.62 10.26
CA PHE A 195 -23.85 20.28 9.63
C PHE A 195 -24.86 21.42 9.82
N THR A 196 -25.20 22.09 8.72
CA THR A 196 -26.23 23.15 8.71
C THR A 196 -27.65 22.58 8.91
N ILE A 197 -27.86 21.32 8.53
CA ILE A 197 -29.14 20.64 8.66
C ILE A 197 -29.25 20.02 10.05
N VAL A 198 -30.27 20.43 10.80
CA VAL A 198 -30.47 20.07 12.21
C VAL A 198 -30.46 18.56 12.44
N TYR A 199 -31.18 17.77 11.63
CA TYR A 199 -31.25 16.32 11.84
C TYR A 199 -29.87 15.66 11.63
N LYS A 200 -29.10 16.05 10.60
CA LYS A 200 -27.74 15.53 10.37
C LYS A 200 -26.80 15.83 11.53
N LYS A 201 -26.92 17.03 12.10
CA LYS A 201 -26.17 17.40 13.32
C LYS A 201 -26.52 16.49 14.49
N GLN A 202 -27.81 16.23 14.72
CA GLN A 202 -28.25 15.32 15.79
C GLN A 202 -27.81 13.87 15.54
N ASP A 203 -27.89 13.40 14.30
CA ASP A 203 -27.42 12.06 13.92
C ASP A 203 -25.93 11.90 14.20
N CYS A 204 -25.12 12.92 13.85
CA CYS A 204 -23.69 12.97 14.13
C CYS A 204 -23.40 12.91 15.65
N LEU A 205 -24.06 13.76 16.45
CA LEU A 205 -23.92 13.75 17.91
C LEU A 205 -24.35 12.41 18.53
N GLY A 206 -25.41 11.81 17.98
CA GLY A 206 -25.87 10.49 18.38
C GLY A 206 -24.87 9.38 18.04
N ALA A 207 -24.22 9.45 16.87
CA ALA A 207 -23.21 8.49 16.46
C ALA A 207 -21.97 8.51 17.36
N ILE A 208 -21.50 9.70 17.75
CA ILE A 208 -20.41 9.84 18.73
C ILE A 208 -20.76 9.16 20.06
N LYS A 209 -21.97 9.41 20.58
CA LYS A 209 -22.43 8.81 21.84
C LYS A 209 -22.47 7.28 21.79
N ARG A 210 -22.93 6.70 20.68
CA ARG A 210 -22.94 5.24 20.48
C ARG A 210 -21.52 4.69 20.43
N ALA A 211 -20.63 5.34 19.69
CA ALA A 211 -19.23 4.93 19.59
C ALA A 211 -18.50 4.95 20.95
N GLN A 212 -18.86 5.85 21.87
CA GLN A 212 -18.31 5.89 23.23
C GLN A 212 -18.74 4.71 24.12
N GLN A 213 -19.86 4.06 23.79
CA GLN A 213 -20.47 3.00 24.59
C GLN A 213 -20.03 1.60 24.16
N GLY A 214 -19.25 1.49 23.07
CA GLY A 214 -18.57 0.25 22.68
C GLY A 214 -19.44 -0.80 21.99
N ASP A 215 -20.39 -0.38 21.14
CA ASP A 215 -21.09 -1.29 20.19
C ASP A 215 -20.18 -1.68 19.01
#